data_AF-A0A7D5UVK7-F1
#
_entry.id   AF-A0A7D5UVK7-F1
#
_cell.length_a   1.000
_cell.length_b   1.000
_cell.length_c   1.000
_cell.angle_alpha   90.00
_cell.angle_beta   90.00
_cell.angle_gamma   90.00
#
_symmetry.space_group_name_H-M   'P 1'
#
loop_
_entity.id
_entity.type
_entity.pdbx_description
1 polymer ?
#
loop_
_entity_poly.entity_id
_entity_poly.type
_entity_poly.pdbx_seq_one_letter_code
_entity_poly.pdbx_strand_id
1 'polypeptide(L)'
;MGHTSEPDSGMKRAAEVSEAMLSVPGYADDSMFFTVRYGHKAKETLRKCDYDELMETLNKMTALWVKSGGGGAKPEPGAEERHAQIMELRRHCLEIIKDFPDLVRDFDRFHASSKAALSAVMRSNT
;
A
#
# COMPACT_ATOMS: atom_id res chain seq x y z
N MET A 1 -18.84 47.84 -8.04
CA MET A 1 -17.74 47.87 -7.04
C MET A 1 -18.21 47.07 -5.84
N GLY A 2 -17.63 45.96 -5.40
CA GLY A 2 -16.55 45.11 -5.90
C GLY A 2 -16.64 43.83 -5.06
N HIS A 3 -16.79 42.68 -5.71
CA HIS A 3 -16.73 41.38 -5.03
C HIS A 3 -15.27 41.12 -4.67
N THR A 4 -14.90 41.30 -3.40
CA THR A 4 -13.67 40.75 -2.85
C THR A 4 -13.97 39.34 -2.35
N SER A 5 -13.92 38.38 -3.27
CA SER A 5 -13.82 36.96 -2.92
C SER A 5 -12.53 36.76 -2.13
N GLU A 6 -12.64 36.38 -0.86
CA GLU A 6 -11.52 36.11 0.04
C GLU A 6 -10.63 34.98 -0.52
N PRO A 7 -9.44 35.26 -1.05
CA PRO A 7 -8.54 34.24 -1.59
C PRO A 7 -7.85 33.43 -0.48
N ASP A 8 -7.89 33.95 0.76
CA ASP A 8 -7.12 33.48 1.92
C ASP A 8 -7.79 32.29 2.63
N SER A 9 -9.12 32.22 2.62
CA SER A 9 -9.89 31.17 3.29
C SER A 9 -9.73 29.80 2.62
N GLY A 10 -9.67 29.78 1.29
CA GLY A 10 -9.38 28.56 0.53
C GLY A 10 -7.93 28.09 0.67
N MET A 11 -6.98 29.03 0.68
CA MET A 11 -5.55 28.73 0.79
C MET A 11 -5.17 28.22 2.18
N LYS A 12 -5.78 28.77 3.24
CA LYS A 12 -5.64 28.25 4.62
C LYS A 12 -6.24 26.86 4.78
N ARG A 13 -7.46 26.61 4.30
CA ARG A 13 -8.04 25.27 4.34
C ARG A 13 -7.21 24.27 3.56
N ALA A 14 -6.67 24.65 2.40
CA ALA A 14 -5.78 23.78 1.63
C ALA A 14 -4.49 23.47 2.40
N ALA A 15 -3.88 24.47 3.05
CA ALA A 15 -2.69 24.29 3.88
C ALA A 15 -2.96 23.40 5.11
N GLU A 16 -4.08 23.62 5.81
CA GLU A 16 -4.48 22.79 6.96
C GLU A 16 -4.75 21.34 6.54
N VAL A 17 -5.39 21.14 5.38
CA VAL A 17 -5.60 19.80 4.83
C VAL A 17 -4.27 19.17 4.42
N SER A 18 -3.37 19.90 3.76
CA SER A 18 -2.04 19.40 3.39
C SER A 18 -1.20 19.05 4.61
N GLU A 19 -1.22 19.87 5.67
CA GLU A 19 -0.51 19.64 6.92
C GLU A 19 -1.08 18.45 7.70
N ALA A 20 -2.41 18.32 7.74
CA ALA A 20 -3.08 17.15 8.29
C ALA A 20 -2.74 15.88 7.48
N MET A 21 -2.62 15.98 6.16
CA MET A 21 -2.23 14.86 5.31
C MET A 21 -0.77 14.45 5.52
N LEU A 22 0.16 15.38 5.78
CA LEU A 22 1.56 15.05 6.15
C LEU A 22 1.66 14.26 7.45
N SER A 23 0.69 14.40 8.35
CA SER A 23 0.60 13.61 9.57
C SER A 23 0.11 12.17 9.32
N VAL A 24 -0.39 11.86 8.11
CA VAL A 24 -0.80 10.51 7.72
C VAL A 24 0.44 9.70 7.31
N PRO A 25 0.76 8.60 8.02
CA PRO A 25 1.89 7.76 7.66
C PRO A 25 1.77 7.24 6.22
N GLY A 26 2.80 7.47 5.41
CA GLY A 26 2.83 7.10 3.99
C GLY A 26 2.41 8.21 3.02
N TYR A 27 1.79 9.29 3.48
CA TYR A 27 1.57 10.50 2.67
C TYR A 27 2.80 11.41 2.65
N ALA A 28 3.49 11.54 3.79
CA ALA A 28 4.72 12.35 3.91
C ALA A 28 5.92 11.83 3.09
N ASP A 29 5.96 10.53 2.78
CA ASP A 29 7.07 9.89 2.05
C ASP A 29 6.65 9.39 0.65
N ASP A 30 5.52 9.86 0.10
CA ASP A 30 4.96 9.46 -1.20
C ASP A 30 4.61 7.95 -1.34
N SER A 31 4.78 7.17 -0.28
CA SER A 31 4.54 5.72 -0.27
C SER A 31 3.09 5.33 -0.61
N MET A 32 2.09 6.12 -0.21
CA MET A 32 0.68 5.91 -0.58
C MET A 32 0.39 6.19 -2.06
N PHE A 33 0.99 7.25 -2.61
CA PHE A 33 0.85 7.54 -4.04
C PHE A 33 1.60 6.50 -4.88
N PHE A 34 2.73 6.01 -4.39
CA PHE A 34 3.46 4.93 -5.04
C PHE A 34 2.63 3.65 -5.16
N THR A 35 1.93 3.22 -4.10
CA THR A 35 1.11 2.01 -4.15
C THR A 35 -0.05 2.14 -5.13
N VAL A 36 -0.71 3.29 -5.18
CA VAL A 36 -1.77 3.59 -6.16
C VAL A 36 -1.22 3.58 -7.60
N ARG A 37 -0.08 4.25 -7.83
CA ARG A 37 0.56 4.29 -9.17
C ARG A 37 0.99 2.92 -9.64
N TYR A 38 1.58 2.10 -8.76
CA TYR A 38 1.96 0.73 -9.07
C TYR A 38 0.72 -0.11 -9.43
N GLY A 39 -0.35 -0.03 -8.64
CA GLY A 39 -1.61 -0.73 -8.92
C GLY A 39 -2.24 -0.34 -10.26
N HIS A 40 -2.24 0.96 -10.58
CA HIS A 40 -2.70 1.45 -11.88
C HIS A 40 -1.84 0.89 -13.03
N LYS A 41 -0.52 0.97 -12.91
CA LYS A 41 0.42 0.44 -13.91
C LYS A 41 0.21 -1.06 -14.13
N ALA A 42 0.04 -1.84 -13.07
CA ALA A 42 -0.24 -3.26 -13.16
C ALA A 42 -1.56 -3.53 -13.90
N LYS A 43 -2.61 -2.75 -13.62
CA LYS A 43 -3.93 -2.87 -14.29
C LYS A 43 -3.87 -2.57 -15.78
N GLU A 44 -3.06 -1.58 -16.19
CA GLU A 44 -2.90 -1.23 -17.61
C GLU A 44 -1.99 -2.19 -18.38
N THR A 45 -1.04 -2.81 -17.67
CA THR A 45 0.00 -3.66 -18.28
C THR A 45 -0.44 -5.11 -18.43
N LEU A 46 -1.13 -5.64 -17.41
CA LEU A 46 -1.50 -7.05 -17.35
C LEU A 46 -2.81 -7.32 -18.09
N ARG A 47 -2.96 -8.56 -18.57
CA ARG A 47 -4.29 -9.03 -18.98
C ARG A 47 -5.19 -9.07 -17.75
N LYS A 48 -6.51 -8.97 -17.99
CA LYS A 48 -7.49 -8.98 -16.90
C LYS A 48 -7.35 -10.20 -15.98
N CYS A 49 -7.19 -11.41 -16.53
CA CYS A 49 -6.99 -12.63 -15.73
C CYS A 49 -5.75 -12.55 -14.84
N ASP A 50 -4.62 -12.10 -15.41
CA ASP A 50 -3.34 -11.99 -14.71
C ASP A 50 -3.41 -10.91 -13.62
N TYR A 51 -4.11 -9.80 -13.88
CA TYR A 51 -4.36 -8.75 -12.89
C TYR A 51 -5.28 -9.23 -11.75
N ASP A 52 -6.37 -9.91 -12.07
CA ASP A 52 -7.30 -10.45 -11.07
C ASP A 52 -6.59 -11.47 -10.16
N GLU A 53 -5.75 -12.33 -10.74
CA GLU A 53 -4.93 -13.31 -10.01
C GLU A 53 -3.86 -12.62 -9.13
N LEU A 54 -3.19 -11.58 -9.63
CA LEU A 54 -2.26 -10.78 -8.86
C LEU A 54 -2.95 -10.13 -7.65
N MET A 55 -4.13 -9.53 -7.86
CA MET A 55 -4.90 -8.89 -6.79
C MET A 55 -5.41 -9.90 -5.76
N GLU A 56 -5.84 -11.08 -6.19
CA GLU A 56 -6.21 -12.16 -5.27
C GLU A 56 -5.03 -12.59 -4.40
N THR A 57 -3.85 -12.76 -5.00
CA THR A 57 -2.63 -13.15 -4.30
C THR A 57 -2.18 -12.08 -3.29
N LEU A 58 -2.25 -10.80 -3.67
CA LEU A 58 -1.97 -9.68 -2.77
C LEU A 58 -2.97 -9.59 -1.61
N ASN A 59 -4.25 -9.87 -1.85
CA ASN A 59 -5.27 -9.92 -0.79
C ASN A 59 -5.01 -11.05 0.22
N LYS A 60 -4.63 -12.24 -0.25
CA LYS A 60 -4.20 -13.35 0.63
C LYS A 60 -3.01 -12.96 1.49
N MET A 61 -2.02 -12.29 0.89
CA MET A 61 -0.82 -11.83 1.58
C MET A 61 -1.15 -10.76 2.64
N THR A 62 -2.02 -9.81 2.30
CA THR A 62 -2.55 -8.77 3.20
C THR A 62 -3.24 -9.38 4.42
N ALA A 63 -4.08 -10.41 4.20
CA ALA A 63 -4.76 -11.12 5.29
C ALA A 63 -3.78 -11.79 6.27
N LEU A 64 -2.63 -12.28 5.79
CA LEU A 64 -1.58 -12.84 6.65
C LEU A 64 -0.90 -11.78 7.49
N TRP A 65 -0.73 -10.55 6.99
CA TRP A 65 -0.18 -9.45 7.80
C TRP A 65 -1.14 -9.00 8.89
N VAL A 66 -2.44 -8.90 8.59
CA VAL A 66 -3.49 -8.56 9.57
C VAL A 66 -3.46 -9.55 10.74
N LYS A 67 -3.37 -10.84 10.43
CA LYS A 67 -3.32 -11.93 11.42
C LYS A 67 -2.06 -11.93 12.27
N SER A 68 -1.00 -11.21 11.87
CA SER A 68 0.28 -11.19 12.57
C SER A 68 0.33 -10.23 13.76
N GLY A 69 -0.79 -9.60 14.15
CA GLY A 69 -0.98 -8.89 15.43
C GLY A 69 0.20 -8.00 15.83
N GLY A 70 0.18 -6.72 15.44
CA GLY A 70 1.24 -5.75 15.63
C GLY A 70 2.12 -5.92 16.89
N GLY A 71 3.30 -6.51 16.73
CA GLY A 71 4.45 -6.29 17.61
C GLY A 71 4.37 -6.83 19.05
N GLY A 72 3.69 -7.95 19.30
CA GLY A 72 3.84 -8.67 20.57
C GLY A 72 5.22 -9.33 20.70
N ALA A 73 5.95 -9.10 21.79
CA ALA A 73 7.33 -9.56 22.04
C ALA A 73 7.53 -11.09 22.17
N LYS A 74 6.53 -11.91 21.80
CA LYS A 74 6.65 -13.37 21.76
C LYS A 74 6.38 -13.86 20.35
N PRO A 75 7.20 -14.78 19.80
CA PRO A 75 6.88 -15.41 18.53
C PRO A 75 5.53 -16.10 18.67
N GLU A 76 4.53 -15.60 17.93
CA GLU A 76 3.22 -16.21 17.90
C GLU A 76 3.34 -17.64 17.32
N PRO A 77 2.56 -18.60 17.82
CA PRO A 77 2.49 -19.92 17.21
C PRO A 77 2.15 -19.77 15.71
N GLY A 78 2.90 -20.48 14.86
CA GLY A 78 2.74 -20.45 13.40
C GLY A 78 3.37 -19.24 12.69
N ALA A 79 4.22 -18.45 13.35
CA ALA A 79 4.91 -17.32 12.69
C ALA A 79 5.80 -17.78 11.52
N GLU A 80 6.52 -18.89 11.67
CA GLU A 80 7.35 -19.46 10.59
C GLU A 80 6.50 -19.93 9.41
N GLU A 81 5.38 -20.61 9.67
CA GLU A 81 4.46 -21.07 8.63
C GLU A 81 3.84 -19.89 7.88
N ARG A 82 3.40 -18.84 8.61
CA ARG A 82 2.91 -17.60 7.99
C ARG A 82 3.98 -16.93 7.13
N HIS A 83 5.23 -16.90 7.61
CA HIS A 83 6.34 -16.34 6.85
C HIS A 83 6.57 -17.13 5.56
N ALA A 84 6.58 -18.46 5.62
CA ALA A 84 6.70 -19.32 4.45
C ALA A 84 5.55 -19.09 3.45
N GLN A 85 4.30 -18.97 3.94
CA GLN A 85 3.14 -18.65 3.10
C GLN A 85 3.26 -17.27 2.43
N ILE A 86 3.74 -16.25 3.14
CA ILE A 86 3.99 -14.91 2.56
C ILE A 86 5.07 -14.99 1.46
N MET A 87 6.15 -15.75 1.69
CA MET A 87 7.21 -15.93 0.71
C MET A 87 6.72 -16.65 -0.55
N GLU A 88 5.86 -17.65 -0.38
CA GLU A 88 5.26 -18.38 -1.50
C GLU A 88 4.30 -17.50 -2.31
N LEU A 89 3.43 -16.73 -1.65
CA LEU A 89 2.58 -15.76 -2.31
C LEU A 89 3.41 -14.68 -3.03
N ARG A 90 4.54 -14.25 -2.45
CA ARG A 90 5.46 -13.30 -3.09
C ARG A 90 6.06 -13.89 -4.35
N ARG A 91 6.51 -15.15 -4.31
CA ARG A 91 7.02 -15.86 -5.47
C ARG A 91 5.96 -15.96 -6.57
N HIS A 92 4.72 -16.26 -6.20
CA HIS A 92 3.61 -16.33 -7.14
C HIS A 92 3.31 -14.98 -7.80
N CYS A 93 3.28 -13.88 -7.03
CA CYS A 93 3.15 -12.54 -7.61
C CYS A 93 4.25 -12.24 -8.64
N LEU A 94 5.51 -12.59 -8.32
CA LEU A 94 6.64 -12.38 -9.23
C LEU A 94 6.53 -13.21 -10.51
N GLU A 95 5.99 -14.43 -10.43
CA GLU A 95 5.72 -15.26 -11.62
C GLU A 95 4.65 -14.65 -12.54
N ILE A 96 3.60 -14.03 -11.98
CA ILE A 96 2.55 -13.36 -12.75
C ILE A 96 3.12 -12.16 -13.53
N ILE A 97 4.03 -11.41 -12.91
CA ILE A 97 4.58 -10.18 -13.49
C ILE A 97 5.94 -10.33 -14.16
N LYS A 98 6.48 -11.56 -14.28
CA LYS A 98 7.88 -11.82 -14.67
C LYS A 98 8.29 -11.24 -16.02
N ASP A 99 7.35 -11.17 -16.95
CA ASP A 99 7.57 -10.65 -18.31
C ASP A 99 7.52 -9.10 -18.35
N PHE A 100 7.24 -8.45 -17.23
CA PHE A 100 7.09 -7.01 -17.09
C PHE A 100 8.16 -6.46 -16.15
N PRO A 101 9.37 -6.16 -16.66
CA PRO A 101 10.54 -5.84 -15.83
C PRO A 101 10.34 -4.62 -14.94
N ASP A 102 9.54 -3.66 -15.40
CA ASP A 102 9.14 -2.51 -14.61
C ASP A 102 8.31 -2.88 -13.37
N LEU A 103 7.37 -3.82 -13.50
CA LEU A 103 6.57 -4.30 -12.37
C LEU A 103 7.45 -5.11 -11.41
N VAL A 104 8.31 -5.99 -11.94
CA VAL A 104 9.26 -6.78 -11.14
C VAL A 104 10.18 -5.86 -10.31
N ARG A 105 10.78 -4.85 -10.95
CA ARG A 105 11.70 -3.90 -10.29
C ARG A 105 11.04 -3.21 -9.09
N ASP A 106 9.79 -2.80 -9.26
CA ASP A 106 9.09 -1.96 -8.31
C ASP A 106 8.28 -2.76 -7.27
N PHE A 107 8.18 -4.09 -7.43
CA PHE A 107 7.35 -4.98 -6.61
C PHE A 107 7.71 -4.96 -5.12
N ASP A 108 8.99 -5.07 -4.76
CA ASP A 108 9.39 -5.11 -3.35
C ASP A 108 9.12 -3.79 -2.63
N ARG A 109 9.30 -2.66 -3.33
CA ARG A 109 8.92 -1.35 -2.81
C ARG A 109 7.41 -1.27 -2.62
N PHE A 110 6.63 -1.73 -3.60
CA PHE A 110 5.17 -1.76 -3.52
C PHE A 110 4.69 -2.59 -2.32
N HIS A 111 5.27 -3.77 -2.15
CA HIS A 111 4.99 -4.69 -1.06
C HIS A 111 5.29 -4.04 0.31
N ALA A 112 6.47 -3.43 0.47
CA ALA A 112 6.86 -2.76 1.72
C ALA A 112 5.95 -1.56 2.04
N SER A 113 5.69 -0.69 1.05
CA SER A 113 4.82 0.48 1.21
C SER A 113 3.37 0.08 1.52
N SER A 114 2.85 -0.98 0.89
CA SER A 114 1.49 -1.50 1.16
C SER A 114 1.35 -2.05 2.58
N LYS A 115 2.35 -2.81 3.04
CA LYS A 115 2.37 -3.34 4.42
C LYS A 115 2.45 -2.20 5.45
N ALA A 116 3.28 -1.19 5.20
CA ALA A 116 3.42 -0.04 6.07
C ALA A 116 2.12 0.79 6.15
N ALA A 117 1.49 1.04 5.00
CA ALA A 117 0.20 1.73 4.91
C ALA A 117 -0.90 0.99 5.69
N LEU A 118 -1.02 -0.33 5.49
CA LEU A 118 -1.98 -1.16 6.22
C LEU A 118 -1.74 -1.11 7.74
N SER A 119 -0.47 -1.23 8.16
CA SER A 119 -0.09 -1.17 9.57
C SER A 119 -0.41 0.19 10.19
N ALA A 120 -0.25 1.28 9.44
CA ALA A 120 -0.64 2.61 9.89
C ALA A 120 -2.16 2.73 10.08
N VAL A 121 -2.96 2.28 9.11
CA VAL A 121 -4.43 2.27 9.21
C VAL A 121 -4.91 1.47 10.42
N MET A 122 -4.33 0.29 10.67
CA MET A 122 -4.71 -0.53 11.83
C MET A 122 -4.40 0.15 13.16
N ARG A 123 -3.26 0.84 13.26
CA ARG A 123 -2.90 1.58 14.49
C ARG A 123 -3.80 2.79 14.75
N SER A 124 -4.30 3.45 13.71
CA SER A 124 -5.22 4.59 13.85
C SER A 124 -6.64 4.16 14.25
N ASN A 125 -7.00 2.89 14.08
CA ASN A 125 -8.32 2.33 14.42
C ASN A 125 -8.36 1.62 15.78
N THR A 126 -7.28 1.68 16.56
CA THR A 126 -7.16 1.11 17.92
C THR A 126 -7.12 2.23 18.95
#